data_AF-U4U3C8-F1
#
_entry.id   AF-U4U3C8-F1
#
_cell.length_a   1.000
_cell.length_b   1.000
_cell.length_c   1.000
_cell.angle_alpha   90.00
_cell.angle_beta   90.00
_cell.angle_gamma   90.00
#
_symmetry.space_group_name_H-M   'P 1'
#
loop_
_entity.id
_entity.type
_entity.pdbx_description
1 polymer ?
#
loop_
_entity_poly.entity_id
_entity_poly.type
_entity_poly.pdbx_seq_one_letter_code
_entity_poly.pdbx_strand_id
1 'polypeptide(L)'
;MQGLFATLNDKEPTWTLDKSWIGTNPGLGVRPVSNRFEEGSLIWYNMTNQTQIGKWVHLINDFLAPYNASQTGTNYVNCDFDKPPGEGQVCATDLSKLGNCNHGRAYGYNSSSPCIFLKLNRIIGWEPEYYTTAQADMPDELKIHIQNNTSSELEKKQVWVSCQGVDTIDRQHVKEFRYYPQGFASYYYPYRNYPNYLSPIVAVEVINLTRKYFSI
;
A
#
# COMPACT_ATOMS: atom_id res chain seq x y z
N MET A 1 -14.48 33.23 15.10
CA MET A 1 -13.59 32.11 14.68
C MET A 1 -12.33 32.56 13.93
N GLN A 2 -12.23 33.78 13.38
CA GLN A 2 -11.04 34.24 12.64
C GLN A 2 -9.74 34.28 13.48
N GLY A 3 -9.83 34.58 14.78
CA GLY A 3 -8.66 34.60 15.67
C GLY A 3 -7.97 33.24 15.84
N LEU A 4 -8.74 32.13 15.77
CA LEU A 4 -8.15 30.78 15.83
C LEU A 4 -7.36 30.50 14.55
N PHE A 5 -7.95 30.74 13.37
CA PHE A 5 -7.29 30.50 12.09
C PHE A 5 -6.01 31.33 11.91
N ALA A 6 -5.93 32.54 12.50
CA ALA A 6 -4.71 33.35 12.47
C ALA A 6 -3.50 32.73 13.21
N THR A 7 -3.74 31.73 14.07
CA THR A 7 -2.68 31.02 14.82
C THR A 7 -2.31 29.67 14.21
N LEU A 8 -3.02 29.24 13.15
CA LEU A 8 -2.80 27.95 12.50
C LEU A 8 -1.86 28.11 11.30
N ASN A 9 -1.05 27.07 11.06
CA ASN A 9 -0.23 26.96 9.86
C ASN A 9 -1.01 26.17 8.80
N ASP A 10 -1.07 26.69 7.58
CA ASP A 10 -1.78 26.04 6.47
C ASP A 10 -1.08 24.77 5.95
N LYS A 11 0.22 24.61 6.26
CA LYS A 11 1.04 23.50 5.74
C LYS A 11 1.16 22.33 6.69
N GLU A 12 1.09 22.56 7.99
CA GLU A 12 1.31 21.51 9.01
C GLU A 12 0.45 21.76 10.25
N PRO A 13 -0.04 20.69 10.90
CA PRO A 13 -0.79 20.82 12.13
C PRO A 13 0.14 21.23 13.29
N THR A 14 -0.39 22.00 14.24
CA THR A 14 0.35 22.48 15.42
C THR A 14 0.91 21.33 16.28
N TRP A 15 0.21 20.20 16.33
CA TRP A 15 0.62 19.01 17.08
C TRP A 15 0.77 17.83 16.12
N THR A 16 1.96 17.23 16.11
CA THR A 16 2.32 16.07 15.29
C THR A 16 2.85 14.94 16.16
N LEU A 17 2.83 13.72 15.61
CA LEU A 17 3.42 12.53 16.23
C LEU A 17 2.92 12.32 17.66
N ASP A 18 3.81 12.08 18.63
CA ASP A 18 3.45 11.78 20.03
C ASP A 18 2.75 12.94 20.75
N LYS A 19 2.87 14.17 20.23
CA LYS A 19 2.14 15.33 20.76
C LYS A 19 0.70 15.40 20.24
N SER A 20 0.36 14.56 19.26
CA SER A 20 -0.96 14.48 18.64
C SER A 20 -1.68 13.19 19.06
N TRP A 21 -3.01 13.20 18.97
CA TRP A 21 -3.82 12.00 19.20
C TRP A 21 -3.56 10.88 18.16
N ILE A 22 -3.03 11.23 16.98
CA ILE A 22 -2.73 10.27 15.90
C ILE A 22 -1.53 9.39 16.28
N GLY A 23 -0.58 9.94 17.05
CA GLY A 23 0.63 9.24 17.48
C GLY A 23 1.62 8.95 16.33
N THR A 24 2.47 7.95 16.55
CA THR A 24 3.59 7.53 15.68
C THR A 24 3.34 6.22 14.93
N ASN A 25 2.12 5.70 14.98
CA ASN A 25 1.76 4.42 14.37
C ASN A 25 0.78 4.63 13.20
N PRO A 26 1.25 4.67 11.94
CA PRO A 26 0.36 4.83 10.80
C PRO A 26 -0.51 3.59 10.61
N GLY A 27 -1.80 3.82 10.35
CA GLY A 27 -2.71 2.77 9.92
C GLY A 27 -2.38 2.25 8.52
N LEU A 28 -2.68 0.97 8.27
CA LEU A 28 -2.58 0.33 6.96
C LEU A 28 -3.95 0.30 6.29
N GLY A 29 -4.09 0.98 5.17
CA GLY A 29 -5.28 0.94 4.33
C GLY A 29 -5.19 -0.16 3.28
N VAL A 30 -6.32 -0.83 3.02
CA VAL A 30 -6.48 -1.84 1.96
C VAL A 30 -7.41 -1.30 0.88
N ARG A 31 -7.16 -1.64 -0.38
CA ARG A 31 -8.03 -1.36 -1.53
C ARG A 31 -8.16 -2.61 -2.42
N PRO A 32 -9.30 -2.82 -3.11
CA PRO A 32 -10.50 -1.99 -3.08
C PRO A 32 -11.30 -2.14 -1.79
N VAL A 33 -12.12 -1.14 -1.49
CA VAL A 33 -13.11 -1.18 -0.41
C VAL A 33 -14.45 -0.86 -1.03
N SER A 34 -15.51 -1.56 -0.61
CA SER A 34 -16.84 -1.29 -1.14
C SER A 34 -17.34 0.10 -0.77
N ASN A 35 -18.13 0.71 -1.64
CA ASN A 35 -18.83 1.96 -1.36
C ASN A 35 -19.98 1.79 -0.35
N ARG A 36 -20.37 0.54 -0.05
CA ARG A 36 -21.41 0.23 0.93
C ARG A 36 -20.76 -0.05 2.27
N PHE A 37 -21.13 0.74 3.27
CA PHE A 37 -20.61 0.60 4.63
C PHE A 37 -20.84 -0.79 5.22
N GLU A 38 -22.00 -1.40 4.93
CA GLU A 38 -22.37 -2.75 5.40
C GLU A 38 -21.44 -3.86 4.89
N GLU A 39 -20.84 -3.68 3.71
CA GLU A 39 -19.93 -4.67 3.12
C GLU A 39 -18.52 -4.57 3.71
N GLY A 40 -18.17 -3.46 4.37
CA GLY A 40 -16.89 -3.27 5.05
C GLY A 40 -15.68 -3.60 4.17
N SER A 41 -14.77 -4.42 4.68
CA SER A 41 -13.58 -4.93 3.98
C SER A 41 -13.82 -6.23 3.20
N LEU A 42 -15.06 -6.72 3.12
CA LEU A 42 -15.37 -7.97 2.44
C LEU A 42 -15.33 -7.79 0.93
N ILE A 43 -14.44 -8.53 0.27
CA ILE A 43 -14.40 -8.64 -1.19
C ILE A 43 -15.11 -9.93 -1.58
N TRP A 44 -16.33 -9.78 -2.11
CA TRP A 44 -17.13 -10.89 -2.60
C TRP A 44 -17.63 -10.61 -4.01
N TYR A 45 -17.46 -11.60 -4.90
CA TYR A 45 -17.96 -11.56 -6.26
C TYR A 45 -18.01 -12.97 -6.85
N ASN A 46 -18.86 -13.14 -7.85
CA ASN A 46 -18.87 -14.32 -8.70
C ASN A 46 -17.98 -14.09 -9.92
N MET A 47 -16.98 -14.95 -10.10
CA MET A 47 -16.04 -14.91 -11.23
C MET A 47 -16.72 -15.04 -12.61
N THR A 48 -17.93 -15.61 -12.69
CA THR A 48 -18.68 -15.69 -13.97
C THR A 48 -19.47 -14.42 -14.26
N ASN A 49 -19.71 -13.58 -13.25
CA ASN A 49 -20.53 -12.37 -13.38
C ASN A 49 -19.64 -11.15 -13.64
N GLN A 50 -19.57 -10.74 -14.91
CA GLN A 50 -18.76 -9.61 -15.35
C GLN A 50 -19.17 -8.28 -14.70
N THR A 51 -20.44 -8.09 -14.35
CA THR A 51 -20.90 -6.87 -13.66
C THR A 51 -20.32 -6.78 -12.25
N GLN A 52 -20.24 -7.89 -11.52
CA GLN A 52 -19.66 -7.92 -10.18
C GLN A 52 -18.14 -7.75 -10.22
N ILE A 53 -17.45 -8.33 -11.20
CA ILE A 53 -16.02 -8.08 -11.45
C ILE A 53 -15.81 -6.59 -11.76
N GLY A 54 -16.63 -6.03 -12.65
CA GLY A 54 -16.56 -4.63 -13.06
C GLY A 54 -16.67 -3.65 -11.89
N LYS A 55 -17.49 -3.94 -10.87
CA LYS A 55 -17.54 -3.14 -9.62
C LYS A 55 -16.16 -3.01 -8.97
N TRP A 56 -15.47 -4.13 -8.75
CA TRP A 56 -14.17 -4.13 -8.08
C TRP A 56 -13.07 -3.51 -8.95
N VAL A 57 -13.06 -3.83 -10.24
CA VAL A 57 -12.12 -3.24 -11.20
C VAL A 57 -12.27 -1.72 -11.27
N HIS A 58 -13.50 -1.21 -11.29
CA HIS A 58 -13.77 0.22 -11.28
C HIS A 58 -13.26 0.91 -10.01
N LEU A 59 -13.49 0.33 -8.83
CA LEU A 59 -12.98 0.88 -7.56
C LEU A 59 -11.45 0.93 -7.52
N ILE A 60 -10.78 -0.06 -8.11
CA ILE A 60 -9.31 -0.06 -8.24
C ILE A 60 -8.86 1.02 -9.23
N ASN A 61 -9.56 1.17 -10.36
CA ASN A 61 -9.24 2.20 -11.35
C ASN A 61 -9.35 3.60 -10.76
N ASP A 62 -10.40 3.87 -9.99
CA ASP A 62 -10.60 5.16 -9.33
C ASP A 62 -9.50 5.41 -8.29
N PHE A 63 -9.11 4.37 -7.55
CA PHE A 63 -7.99 4.46 -6.60
C PHE A 63 -6.65 4.74 -7.29
N LEU A 64 -6.38 4.11 -8.44
CA LEU A 64 -5.13 4.27 -9.19
C LEU A 64 -5.15 5.48 -10.14
N ALA A 65 -6.28 6.17 -10.32
CA ALA A 65 -6.40 7.31 -11.23
C ALA A 65 -5.35 8.41 -10.99
N PRO A 66 -5.04 8.82 -9.74
CA PRO A 66 -3.98 9.81 -9.49
C PRO A 66 -2.58 9.34 -9.89
N TYR A 67 -2.34 8.04 -9.90
CA TYR A 67 -1.06 7.44 -10.27
C TYR A 67 -0.89 7.27 -11.78
N ASN A 68 -2.01 7.16 -12.51
CA ASN A 68 -2.03 7.14 -13.98
C ASN A 68 -1.85 8.52 -14.61
N ALA A 69 -2.07 9.60 -13.85
CA ALA A 69 -1.83 10.96 -14.32
C ALA A 69 -0.34 11.18 -14.63
N SER A 70 -0.02 12.11 -15.54
CA SER A 70 1.37 12.37 -15.93
C SER A 70 2.18 12.89 -14.74
N GLN A 71 3.13 12.09 -14.27
CA GLN A 71 4.05 12.44 -13.17
C GLN A 71 5.31 13.13 -13.71
N THR A 72 5.13 14.13 -14.60
CA THR A 72 6.22 14.82 -15.31
C THR A 72 6.21 16.32 -15.03
N GLY A 73 7.39 16.92 -14.82
CA GLY A 73 7.62 18.38 -14.83
C GLY A 73 7.12 19.17 -13.61
N THR A 74 6.33 18.56 -12.72
CA THR A 74 5.77 19.19 -11.52
C THR A 74 6.36 18.51 -10.29
N ASN A 75 7.50 19.02 -9.79
CA ASN A 75 8.25 18.53 -8.61
C ASN A 75 8.51 17.01 -8.45
N TYR A 76 8.12 16.20 -9.43
CA TYR A 76 8.33 14.76 -9.49
C TYR A 76 9.79 14.44 -9.83
N VAL A 77 10.36 13.49 -9.11
CA VAL A 77 11.68 12.93 -9.37
C VAL A 77 11.60 11.41 -9.31
N ASN A 78 12.45 10.75 -10.10
CA ASN A 78 12.66 9.31 -9.99
C ASN A 78 13.54 9.07 -8.77
N CYS A 79 12.94 8.51 -7.73
CA CYS A 79 13.61 8.18 -6.48
C CYS A 79 14.12 6.74 -6.48
N ASP A 80 15.19 6.55 -5.74
CA ASP A 80 15.74 5.24 -5.42
C ASP A 80 16.37 5.28 -4.02
N PHE A 81 16.82 4.15 -3.49
CA PHE A 81 17.37 4.04 -2.13
C PHE A 81 18.67 4.83 -1.93
N ASP A 82 19.47 5.02 -2.99
CA ASP A 82 20.66 5.86 -3.02
C ASP A 82 20.34 7.32 -3.38
N LYS A 83 19.17 7.57 -3.96
CA LYS A 83 18.73 8.88 -4.45
C LYS A 83 17.35 9.27 -3.91
N PRO A 84 17.27 9.69 -2.63
CA PRO A 84 16.03 10.22 -2.05
C PRO A 84 15.64 11.57 -2.67
N PRO A 85 14.36 11.97 -2.57
CA PRO A 85 13.90 13.27 -3.08
C PRO A 85 14.50 14.43 -2.27
N GLY A 86 14.84 15.52 -2.96
CA GLY A 86 15.27 16.77 -2.33
C GLY A 86 14.10 17.56 -1.72
N GLU A 87 14.41 18.74 -1.19
CA GLU A 87 13.39 19.63 -0.62
C GLU A 87 12.36 20.07 -1.67
N GLY A 88 11.07 19.94 -1.34
CA GLY A 88 9.96 20.27 -2.24
C GLY A 88 9.73 19.27 -3.37
N GLN A 89 10.58 18.25 -3.53
CA GLN A 89 10.44 17.20 -4.53
C GLN A 89 9.62 16.03 -3.99
N VAL A 90 8.94 15.31 -4.88
CA VAL A 90 8.15 14.11 -4.57
C VAL A 90 8.53 12.96 -5.49
N CYS A 91 8.46 11.74 -4.98
CA CYS A 91 8.81 10.56 -5.77
C CYS A 91 7.70 10.19 -6.73
N ALA A 92 8.07 10.00 -8.00
CA ALA A 92 7.18 9.35 -8.95
C ALA A 92 6.93 7.89 -8.55
N THR A 93 5.70 7.43 -8.66
CA THR A 93 5.31 6.04 -8.42
C THR A 93 5.13 5.34 -9.76
N ASP A 94 5.93 4.31 -9.98
CA ASP A 94 5.90 3.51 -11.19
C ASP A 94 4.92 2.33 -11.04
N LEU A 95 3.81 2.39 -11.77
CA LEU A 95 2.78 1.35 -11.78
C LEU A 95 3.23 0.06 -12.48
N SER A 96 4.30 0.09 -13.28
CA SER A 96 4.85 -1.12 -13.91
C SER A 96 5.39 -2.11 -12.86
N LYS A 97 5.80 -1.60 -11.69
CA LYS A 97 6.28 -2.40 -10.55
C LYS A 97 5.18 -3.24 -9.89
N LEU A 98 3.90 -3.02 -10.23
CA LEU A 98 2.76 -3.78 -9.70
C LEU A 98 2.60 -5.17 -10.35
N GLY A 99 3.46 -5.51 -11.32
CA GLY A 99 3.54 -6.85 -11.90
C GLY A 99 2.21 -7.35 -12.47
N ASN A 100 1.71 -8.47 -11.94
CA ASN A 100 0.46 -9.09 -12.38
C ASN A 100 -0.79 -8.28 -12.03
N CYS A 101 -0.69 -7.35 -11.09
CA CYS A 101 -1.80 -6.52 -10.62
C CYS A 101 -1.98 -5.28 -11.50
N ASN A 102 -2.24 -5.51 -12.78
CA ASN A 102 -2.45 -4.47 -13.78
C ASN A 102 -3.86 -4.47 -14.36
N HIS A 103 -4.23 -3.35 -14.97
CA HIS A 103 -5.54 -3.14 -15.60
C HIS A 103 -5.85 -4.18 -16.68
N GLY A 104 -4.86 -4.55 -17.49
CA GLY A 104 -5.03 -5.50 -18.60
C GLY A 104 -5.51 -6.89 -18.16
N ARG A 105 -5.21 -7.29 -16.93
CA ARG A 105 -5.66 -8.55 -16.31
C ARG A 105 -6.86 -8.38 -15.37
N ALA A 106 -7.54 -7.24 -15.41
CA ALA A 106 -8.61 -6.89 -14.46
C ALA A 106 -8.16 -7.08 -12.99
N TYR A 107 -6.89 -6.80 -12.69
CA TYR A 107 -6.28 -6.99 -11.37
C TYR A 107 -6.48 -8.40 -10.80
N GLY A 108 -6.59 -9.41 -11.66
CA GLY A 108 -6.78 -10.80 -11.27
C GLY A 108 -8.21 -11.20 -10.87
N TYR A 109 -9.19 -10.27 -10.89
CA TYR A 109 -10.59 -10.55 -10.54
C TYR A 109 -11.32 -11.41 -11.59
N ASN A 110 -10.77 -11.57 -12.79
CA ASN A 110 -11.24 -12.56 -13.76
C ASN A 110 -10.74 -13.98 -13.48
N SER A 111 -9.86 -14.15 -12.49
CA SER A 111 -9.20 -15.40 -12.13
C SER A 111 -9.39 -15.70 -10.63
N SER A 112 -8.93 -16.86 -10.17
CA SER A 112 -8.93 -17.19 -8.74
C SER A 112 -7.79 -16.51 -7.97
N SER A 113 -7.22 -15.44 -8.53
CA SER A 113 -6.09 -14.72 -7.96
C SER A 113 -6.29 -13.21 -7.95
N PRO A 114 -7.24 -12.67 -7.16
CA PRO A 114 -7.47 -11.24 -7.09
C PRO A 114 -6.31 -10.50 -6.43
N CYS A 115 -6.09 -9.26 -6.87
CA CYS A 115 -5.15 -8.35 -6.24
C CYS A 115 -5.84 -7.41 -5.25
N ILE A 116 -5.14 -7.16 -4.15
CA ILE A 116 -5.42 -6.07 -3.20
C ILE A 116 -4.24 -5.10 -3.17
N PHE A 117 -4.49 -3.85 -2.84
CA PHE A 117 -3.48 -2.80 -2.76
C PHE A 117 -3.41 -2.28 -1.33
N LEU A 118 -2.19 -2.17 -0.82
CA LEU A 118 -1.89 -1.71 0.51
C LEU A 118 -1.27 -0.32 0.44
N LYS A 119 -1.68 0.56 1.35
CA LYS A 119 -1.22 1.94 1.45
C LYS A 119 -1.20 2.38 2.90
N LEU A 120 -0.08 2.94 3.33
CA LEU A 120 0.03 3.53 4.67
C LEU A 120 -0.64 4.90 4.74
N ASN A 121 -1.28 5.18 5.88
CA ASN A 121 -1.83 6.48 6.22
C ASN A 121 -0.71 7.51 6.34
N ARG A 122 -0.96 8.72 5.84
CA ARG A 122 0.02 9.81 5.84
C ARG A 122 0.05 10.46 7.22
N ILE A 123 1.21 10.47 7.87
CA ILE A 123 1.46 11.22 9.10
C ILE A 123 2.61 12.19 8.81
N ILE A 124 2.39 13.49 9.02
CA ILE A 124 3.40 14.52 8.74
C ILE A 124 4.59 14.33 9.69
N GLY A 125 5.79 14.29 9.12
CA GLY A 125 7.05 14.11 9.87
C GLY A 125 7.29 12.70 10.40
N TRP A 126 6.43 11.73 10.07
CA TRP A 126 6.66 10.34 10.48
C TRP A 126 7.76 9.69 9.66
N GLU A 127 8.76 9.14 10.36
CA GLU A 127 9.85 8.35 9.80
C GLU A 127 9.76 6.92 10.34
N PRO A 128 9.72 5.90 9.46
CA PRO A 128 9.71 4.51 9.91
C PRO A 128 11.06 4.10 10.51
N GLU A 129 11.00 3.29 11.55
CA GLU A 129 12.14 2.49 11.99
C GLU A 129 12.21 1.21 11.13
N TYR A 130 13.28 1.06 10.35
CA TYR A 130 13.42 -0.04 9.40
C TYR A 130 14.08 -1.26 10.03
N TYR A 131 13.51 -2.43 9.78
CA TYR A 131 14.14 -3.70 10.11
C TYR A 131 15.06 -4.16 8.98
N THR A 132 16.36 -3.93 9.12
CA THR A 132 17.38 -4.41 8.16
C THR A 132 17.81 -5.85 8.41
N THR A 133 17.45 -6.40 9.57
CA THR A 133 17.74 -7.79 9.93
C THR A 133 16.45 -8.51 10.34
N ALA A 134 16.38 -9.80 10.01
CA ALA A 134 15.27 -10.65 10.38
C ALA A 134 15.11 -10.70 11.92
N GLN A 135 13.93 -10.35 12.40
CA GLN A 135 13.57 -10.41 13.82
C GLN A 135 12.87 -11.72 14.15
N ALA A 136 12.92 -12.17 15.41
CA ALA A 136 12.35 -13.45 15.84
C ALA A 136 10.84 -13.56 15.53
N ASP A 137 10.10 -12.49 15.77
CA ASP A 137 8.64 -12.43 15.64
C ASP A 137 8.15 -12.25 14.20
N MET A 138 9.04 -12.15 13.22
CA MET A 138 8.66 -12.08 11.81
C MET A 138 8.19 -13.45 11.28
N PRO A 139 7.30 -13.49 10.27
CA PRO A 139 7.01 -14.73 9.55
C PRO A 139 8.25 -15.28 8.85
N ASP A 140 8.41 -16.60 8.83
CA ASP A 140 9.64 -17.23 8.31
C ASP A 140 9.87 -16.94 6.82
N GLU A 141 8.81 -16.89 6.01
CA GLU A 141 8.89 -16.49 4.60
C GLU A 141 9.47 -15.07 4.43
N LEU A 142 9.09 -14.14 5.32
CA LEU A 142 9.62 -12.79 5.30
C LEU A 142 11.07 -12.74 5.75
N LYS A 143 11.46 -13.52 6.76
CA LYS A 143 12.88 -13.63 7.19
C LYS A 143 13.76 -14.10 6.03
N ILE A 144 13.32 -15.15 5.33
CA ILE A 144 14.02 -15.70 4.17
C ILE A 144 14.11 -14.64 3.06
N HIS A 145 13.03 -13.89 2.81
CA HIS A 145 13.04 -12.81 1.83
C HIS A 145 14.08 -11.73 2.17
N ILE A 146 14.10 -11.24 3.41
CA ILE A 146 15.05 -10.21 3.88
C ILE A 146 16.51 -10.71 3.80
N GLN A 147 16.74 -12.00 4.01
CA GLN A 147 18.07 -12.59 3.95
C GLN A 147 18.56 -12.82 2.52
N ASN A 148 17.68 -13.23 1.60
CA ASN A 148 18.08 -13.71 0.27
C ASN A 148 18.01 -12.65 -0.84
N ASN A 149 17.05 -11.70 -0.79
CA ASN A 149 16.67 -10.91 -1.96
C ASN A 149 17.17 -9.47 -1.97
N THR A 150 17.94 -9.04 -0.98
CA THR A 150 18.35 -7.64 -0.86
C THR A 150 19.83 -7.48 -1.17
N SER A 151 20.13 -6.97 -2.36
CA SER A 151 21.50 -6.88 -2.91
C SER A 151 22.33 -5.82 -2.17
N SER A 152 21.67 -4.86 -1.51
CA SER A 152 22.32 -3.83 -0.69
C SER A 152 21.62 -3.60 0.66
N GLU A 153 22.38 -3.17 1.67
CA GLU A 153 21.83 -2.75 2.97
C GLU A 153 20.87 -1.55 2.86
N LEU A 154 20.97 -0.76 1.78
CA LEU A 154 20.10 0.38 1.53
C LEU A 154 18.69 -0.07 1.10
N GLU A 155 18.58 -1.06 0.23
CA GLU A 155 17.30 -1.64 -0.19
C GLU A 155 16.55 -2.33 0.97
N LYS A 156 17.25 -2.67 2.07
CA LYS A 156 16.62 -3.20 3.28
C LYS A 156 15.90 -2.13 4.11
N LYS A 157 16.14 -0.84 3.82
CA LYS A 157 15.47 0.28 4.48
C LYS A 157 14.07 0.46 3.90
N GLN A 158 13.16 -0.44 4.27
CA GLN A 158 11.76 -0.34 3.88
C GLN A 158 10.85 -0.91 4.95
N VAL A 159 9.59 -0.47 4.94
CA VAL A 159 8.56 -1.02 5.81
C VAL A 159 8.07 -2.31 5.15
N TRP A 160 8.54 -3.43 5.66
CA TRP A 160 8.20 -4.78 5.16
C TRP A 160 6.73 -5.11 5.40
N VAL A 161 6.16 -5.87 4.47
CA VAL A 161 4.77 -6.31 4.53
C VAL A 161 4.68 -7.83 4.34
N SER A 162 3.86 -8.46 5.17
CA SER A 162 3.49 -9.87 5.05
C SER A 162 2.02 -10.03 5.40
N CYS A 163 1.31 -10.83 4.61
CA CYS A 163 -0.08 -11.21 4.76
C CYS A 163 -0.16 -12.70 5.15
N GLN A 164 -1.09 -13.03 6.03
CA GLN A 164 -1.40 -14.41 6.40
C GLN A 164 -2.89 -14.57 6.69
N GLY A 165 -3.40 -15.80 6.56
CA GLY A 165 -4.75 -16.13 7.02
C GLY A 165 -4.87 -16.01 8.53
N VAL A 166 -5.98 -15.46 9.02
CA VAL A 166 -6.23 -15.25 10.45
C VAL A 166 -6.32 -16.61 11.14
N ASP A 167 -7.26 -17.44 10.68
CA ASP A 167 -7.51 -18.76 11.25
C ASP A 167 -6.84 -19.89 10.45
N THR A 168 -6.78 -21.08 11.05
CA THR A 168 -6.22 -22.29 10.43
C THR A 168 -6.93 -22.65 9.13
N ILE A 169 -8.24 -22.40 9.07
CA ILE A 169 -9.04 -22.72 7.89
C ILE A 169 -8.75 -21.71 6.76
N ASP A 170 -8.61 -20.42 7.06
CA ASP A 170 -8.21 -19.43 6.04
C ASP A 170 -6.86 -19.76 5.43
N ARG A 171 -5.91 -20.19 6.26
CA ARG A 171 -4.57 -20.61 5.80
C ARG A 171 -4.59 -21.83 4.89
N GLN A 172 -5.60 -22.69 4.97
CA GLN A 172 -5.76 -23.83 4.06
C GLN A 172 -6.36 -23.43 2.71
N HIS A 173 -7.16 -22.35 2.67
CA HIS A 173 -7.87 -21.92 1.47
C HIS A 173 -7.11 -20.86 0.64
N VAL A 174 -6.02 -20.31 1.19
CA VAL A 174 -5.07 -19.45 0.49
C VAL A 174 -3.76 -20.19 0.31
N LYS A 175 -3.31 -20.33 -0.95
CA LYS A 175 -2.06 -21.05 -1.24
C LYS A 175 -0.82 -20.22 -0.90
N GLU A 176 -0.78 -18.99 -1.40
CA GLU A 176 0.41 -18.13 -1.34
C GLU A 176 -0.02 -16.66 -1.54
N PHE A 177 0.72 -15.73 -0.96
CA PHE A 177 0.63 -14.31 -1.25
C PHE A 177 1.87 -13.86 -2.02
N ARG A 178 1.67 -13.18 -3.15
CA ARG A 178 2.77 -12.60 -3.92
C ARG A 178 2.69 -11.08 -3.91
N TYR A 179 3.83 -10.44 -3.68
CA TYR A 179 3.91 -9.00 -3.44
C TYR A 179 4.60 -8.27 -4.59
N TYR A 180 4.16 -7.04 -4.83
CA TYR A 180 4.64 -6.18 -5.91
C TYR A 180 4.63 -4.70 -5.48
N PRO A 181 5.77 -4.13 -5.06
CA PRO A 181 6.92 -4.80 -4.43
C PRO A 181 6.60 -5.27 -3.00
N GLN A 182 7.50 -6.02 -2.35
CA GLN A 182 7.30 -6.51 -0.98
C GLN A 182 7.70 -5.49 0.11
N GLY A 183 7.11 -4.29 0.10
CA GLY A 183 7.33 -3.28 1.15
C GLY A 183 7.23 -1.83 0.68
N PHE A 184 7.25 -0.90 1.64
CA PHE A 184 7.24 0.54 1.37
C PHE A 184 8.65 1.11 1.53
N ALA A 185 9.28 1.50 0.43
CA ALA A 185 10.65 1.97 0.41
C ALA A 185 10.86 3.27 1.23
N SER A 186 12.04 3.41 1.84
CA SER A 186 12.35 4.53 2.74
C SER A 186 12.27 5.89 2.09
N TYR A 187 12.60 6.00 0.80
CA TYR A 187 12.67 7.30 0.09
C TYR A 187 11.31 7.98 -0.10
N TYR A 188 10.20 7.32 0.25
CA TYR A 188 8.88 7.96 0.31
C TYR A 188 8.61 8.68 1.64
N TYR A 189 9.45 8.47 2.66
CA TYR A 189 9.28 9.02 4.00
C TYR A 189 10.44 9.97 4.37
N PRO A 190 10.19 10.98 5.21
CA PRO A 190 8.91 11.34 5.84
C PRO A 190 7.92 12.04 4.90
N TYR A 191 6.63 11.96 5.23
CA TYR A 191 5.62 12.77 4.56
C TYR A 191 5.71 14.22 5.01
N ARG A 192 5.98 15.14 4.06
CA ARG A 192 6.16 16.58 4.32
C ARG A 192 5.03 17.47 3.81
N ASN A 193 3.89 16.88 3.44
CA ASN A 193 2.74 17.59 2.86
C ASN A 193 3.08 18.43 1.60
N TYR A 194 4.04 17.96 0.80
CA TYR A 194 4.33 18.57 -0.49
C TYR A 194 3.20 18.32 -1.49
N PRO A 195 2.90 19.31 -2.36
CA PRO A 195 1.91 19.12 -3.42
C PRO A 195 2.33 17.96 -4.32
N ASN A 196 1.34 17.27 -4.88
CA ASN A 196 1.52 16.12 -5.77
C ASN A 196 2.12 14.87 -5.13
N TYR A 197 2.37 14.85 -3.81
CA TYR A 197 2.85 13.65 -3.14
C TYR A 197 1.85 12.49 -3.31
N LEU A 198 2.34 11.39 -3.88
CA LEU A 198 1.64 10.11 -3.98
C LEU A 198 2.21 9.16 -2.94
N SER A 199 1.33 8.49 -2.18
CA SER A 199 1.81 7.50 -1.22
C SER A 199 2.27 6.26 -1.98
N PRO A 200 3.35 5.58 -1.53
CA PRO A 200 3.73 4.31 -2.11
C PRO A 200 2.60 3.28 -1.93
N ILE A 201 2.49 2.37 -2.90
CA ILE A 201 1.51 1.30 -2.92
C ILE A 201 2.21 -0.04 -3.07
N VAL A 202 1.69 -1.03 -2.35
CA VAL A 202 2.12 -2.43 -2.48
C VAL A 202 0.93 -3.22 -3.00
N ALA A 203 1.07 -3.88 -4.14
CA ALA A 203 0.06 -4.83 -4.60
C ALA A 203 0.35 -6.22 -4.04
N VAL A 204 -0.71 -6.91 -3.61
CA VAL A 204 -0.67 -8.29 -3.12
C VAL A 204 -1.62 -9.11 -3.98
N GLU A 205 -1.06 -10.05 -4.75
CA GLU A 205 -1.80 -11.07 -5.49
C GLU A 205 -2.04 -12.27 -4.55
N VAL A 206 -3.31 -12.56 -4.26
CA VAL A 206 -3.67 -13.74 -3.46
C VAL A 206 -3.78 -14.93 -4.40
N ILE A 207 -2.90 -15.92 -4.30
CA ILE A 207 -2.81 -16.99 -5.30
C ILE A 207 -3.75 -18.15 -4.97
N ASN A 208 -4.51 -18.57 -5.99
CA ASN A 208 -5.33 -19.79 -5.97
C ASN A 208 -6.29 -19.86 -4.77
N LEU A 209 -7.11 -18.84 -4.64
CA LEU A 209 -8.13 -18.77 -3.62
C LEU A 209 -9.21 -19.84 -3.90
N THR A 210 -9.51 -20.65 -2.88
CA THR A 210 -10.51 -21.73 -3.02
C THR A 210 -11.92 -21.13 -3.11
N ARG A 211 -12.71 -21.63 -4.07
CA ARG A 211 -14.05 -21.09 -4.39
C ARG A 211 -15.12 -21.61 -3.42
N LYS A 212 -16.18 -20.81 -3.21
CA LYS A 212 -17.39 -21.17 -2.44
C LYS A 212 -17.14 -21.57 -0.98
N TYR A 213 -16.05 -21.08 -0.39
CA TYR A 213 -15.71 -21.38 1.00
C TYR A 213 -16.47 -20.52 2.02
N PHE A 214 -16.78 -19.27 1.66
CA PHE A 214 -17.53 -18.37 2.53
C PHE A 214 -19.04 -18.64 2.41
N SER A 215 -19.61 -19.37 3.37
CA SER A 215 -21.06 -19.48 3.58
C SER A 215 -21.52 -18.34 4.48
N ILE A 216 -22.31 -17.42 3.92
CA ILE A 216 -23.12 -16.46 4.68
C ILE A 216 -24.45 -17.13 5.00
#